data_AF-A0A182XFP1-F1
#
_entry.id   AF-A0A182XFP1-F1
#
_cell.length_a   1.000
_cell.length_b   1.000
_cell.length_c   1.000
_cell.angle_alpha   90.00
_cell.angle_beta   90.00
_cell.angle_gamma   90.00
#
_symmetry.space_group_name_H-M   'P 1'
#
loop_
_entity.id
_entity.type
_entity.pdbx_description
1 polymer ?
#
loop_
_entity_poly.entity_id
_entity_poly.type
_entity_poly.pdbx_seq_one_letter_code
_entity_poly.pdbx_strand_id
1 'polypeptide(L)'
;IVLYHDWITYEQTEDTDSKANVSTEISKKGYPTQTVAEQQNELLDKKGITTINQKANDDASKRSGDKGSGRMILMVRGRKQFRKSKIIDLKKKRDKNELYRISEVKSYYEKHIVTEENCFNKFKKVYEKHREALDKADVPKEVKAILLESCLDQWAFWLDEHSGLMEEFSHECDEKRTPPVLKTFLNKLQSFQSGECPDSYLSSSLWEGWVAGNPMRMIKLGKHLADHHVKIGILKDLQKTVIDRAIELKRGFRLRDTQRLTILALLTNKRSTLAQVSTGEGKSLIVVASSIVKALFHSKVDIVTSSPVLAKRDSEVNKDIYELFGVSVHHNCCKDLEQRKETYSNYQVVYGDLASFQRDYLLDRFYGKNILGDRDFSCVIVDEVD
;
A
#
# COMPACT_ATOMS: atom_id res chain seq x y z
N ILE A 1 15.19 10.23 -13.67
CA ILE A 1 14.62 11.41 -12.95
C ILE A 1 15.24 12.64 -13.60
N VAL A 2 14.40 13.51 -14.14
CA VAL A 2 14.75 14.67 -14.98
C VAL A 2 14.27 15.95 -14.28
N LEU A 3 14.88 17.09 -14.67
CA LEU A 3 14.36 18.48 -14.86
C LEU A 3 15.24 19.53 -14.11
N TYR A 4 15.62 20.72 -14.60
CA TYR A 4 15.66 21.44 -15.91
C TYR A 4 16.51 22.74 -15.77
N HIS A 5 16.69 23.47 -16.90
CA HIS A 5 17.20 24.85 -17.18
C HIS A 5 18.61 24.91 -17.82
N ASP A 6 18.87 25.46 -19.02
CA ASP A 6 18.08 26.27 -19.99
C ASP A 6 18.63 26.10 -21.44
N TRP A 7 17.80 26.51 -22.41
CA TRP A 7 17.83 26.35 -23.87
C TRP A 7 18.70 27.37 -24.65
N ILE A 8 19.09 27.06 -25.91
CA ILE A 8 18.82 27.86 -27.14
C ILE A 8 18.73 26.94 -28.40
N THR A 9 17.77 27.26 -29.26
CA THR A 9 17.20 26.61 -30.46
C THR A 9 17.88 26.89 -31.82
N TYR A 10 17.73 25.91 -32.74
CA TYR A 10 17.52 25.90 -34.22
C TYR A 10 17.82 27.11 -35.13
N GLU A 11 18.37 26.84 -36.33
CA GLU A 11 17.77 27.22 -37.63
C GLU A 11 18.29 26.35 -38.80
N GLN A 12 17.46 26.24 -39.86
CA GLN A 12 17.48 25.31 -40.98
C GLN A 12 17.78 26.04 -42.30
N THR A 13 18.58 25.45 -43.20
CA THR A 13 18.58 25.57 -44.70
C THR A 13 19.85 24.83 -45.21
N GLU A 14 19.96 24.18 -46.36
CA GLU A 14 19.15 23.94 -47.56
C GLU A 14 19.77 22.71 -48.27
N ASP A 15 19.00 22.06 -49.15
CA ASP A 15 19.36 20.90 -49.98
C ASP A 15 20.59 21.12 -50.88
N THR A 16 21.37 20.05 -51.15
CA THR A 16 21.40 19.36 -52.46
C THR A 16 22.51 18.29 -52.58
N ASP A 17 22.11 17.21 -53.24
CA ASP A 17 22.87 16.34 -54.13
C ASP A 17 23.81 15.22 -53.62
N SER A 18 23.23 14.02 -53.68
CA SER A 18 23.57 12.96 -54.67
C SER A 18 24.27 11.69 -54.15
N LYS A 19 23.55 10.57 -54.35
CA LYS A 19 23.95 9.24 -54.90
C LYS A 19 25.22 8.57 -54.35
N ALA A 20 25.33 7.27 -54.12
CA ALA A 20 24.48 6.09 -54.19
C ALA A 20 25.34 4.91 -53.65
N ASN A 21 24.70 3.78 -53.37
CA ASN A 21 25.23 2.45 -53.06
C ASN A 21 26.58 2.06 -53.71
N VAL A 22 27.29 1.10 -53.10
CA VAL A 22 27.52 -0.26 -53.68
C VAL A 22 28.51 -1.06 -52.81
N SER A 23 28.08 -2.28 -52.47
CA SER A 23 28.83 -3.49 -52.07
C SER A 23 30.07 -3.73 -52.96
N THR A 24 31.12 -4.50 -52.64
CA THR A 24 31.21 -5.96 -52.76
C THR A 24 32.71 -6.33 -52.59
N GLU A 25 32.97 -7.28 -51.70
CA GLU A 25 33.84 -8.47 -51.85
C GLU A 25 35.11 -8.55 -52.75
N ILE A 26 36.16 -9.10 -52.08
CA ILE A 26 37.09 -10.19 -52.49
C ILE A 26 38.25 -9.89 -53.48
N SER A 27 39.51 -9.94 -53.00
CA SER A 27 40.46 -11.07 -53.22
C SER A 27 41.96 -10.69 -53.21
N LYS A 28 42.77 -11.71 -52.85
CA LYS A 28 44.18 -12.01 -53.23
C LYS A 28 45.35 -11.59 -52.31
N LYS A 29 45.81 -12.60 -51.54
CA LYS A 29 47.19 -13.11 -51.31
C LYS A 29 48.38 -12.14 -51.12
N GLY A 30 49.04 -12.24 -49.94
CA GLY A 30 50.51 -12.38 -49.79
C GLY A 30 51.28 -11.44 -48.81
N TYR A 31 51.51 -11.88 -47.54
CA TYR A 31 52.53 -11.51 -46.50
C TYR A 31 52.96 -10.03 -46.20
N PRO A 32 53.55 -9.74 -45.01
CA PRO A 32 52.98 -9.67 -43.67
C PRO A 32 52.71 -8.20 -43.23
N THR A 33 51.61 -7.94 -42.51
CA THR A 33 51.29 -6.61 -41.98
C THR A 33 51.33 -6.66 -40.45
N GLN A 34 52.16 -5.80 -39.84
CA GLN A 34 52.12 -5.52 -38.40
C GLN A 34 50.68 -5.24 -37.95
N THR A 35 50.32 -5.74 -36.78
CA THR A 35 48.94 -5.62 -36.29
C THR A 35 48.65 -4.18 -35.85
N VAL A 36 47.41 -3.74 -36.09
CA VAL A 36 46.88 -2.41 -35.70
C VAL A 36 47.12 -2.08 -34.22
N ALA A 37 47.27 -3.08 -33.36
CA ALA A 37 47.58 -2.93 -31.93
C ALA A 37 49.01 -2.41 -31.66
N GLU A 38 49.97 -2.68 -32.53
CA GLU A 38 51.37 -2.22 -32.38
C GLU A 38 51.50 -0.75 -32.76
N GLN A 39 50.83 -0.31 -33.83
CA GLN A 39 50.79 1.10 -34.24
C GLN A 39 50.02 1.99 -33.24
N GLN A 40 49.00 1.45 -32.57
CA GLN A 40 48.20 2.20 -31.61
C GLN A 40 48.94 2.42 -30.28
N ASN A 41 49.74 1.44 -29.83
CA ASN A 41 50.58 1.58 -28.63
C ASN A 41 51.74 2.57 -28.85
N GLU A 42 52.34 2.60 -30.05
CA GLU A 42 53.42 3.54 -30.40
C GLU A 42 52.95 5.01 -30.50
N LEU A 43 51.70 5.22 -30.91
CA LEU A 43 51.02 6.53 -30.93
C LEU A 43 50.63 7.03 -29.52
N LEU A 44 50.36 6.11 -28.58
CA LEU A 44 50.00 6.42 -27.19
C LEU A 44 51.23 6.75 -26.33
N ASP A 45 52.37 6.11 -26.58
CA ASP A 45 53.63 6.39 -25.90
C ASP A 45 54.21 7.77 -26.31
N LYS A 46 54.09 8.14 -27.61
CA LYS A 46 54.44 9.49 -28.09
C LYS A 46 53.60 10.61 -27.47
N LYS A 47 52.42 10.30 -26.93
CA LYS A 47 51.54 11.25 -26.20
C LYS A 47 51.67 11.18 -24.68
N GLY A 48 52.60 10.36 -24.15
CA GLY A 48 52.91 10.29 -22.73
C GLY A 48 51.84 9.60 -21.88
N ILE A 49 51.06 8.68 -22.46
CA ILE A 49 49.98 7.96 -21.78
C ILE A 49 50.48 6.58 -21.35
N THR A 50 50.83 6.43 -20.07
CA THR A 50 51.23 5.12 -19.52
C THR A 50 49.99 4.31 -19.12
N THR A 51 49.76 3.19 -19.78
CA THR A 51 48.65 2.27 -19.48
C THR A 51 49.20 1.01 -18.82
N ILE A 52 48.89 0.76 -17.54
CA ILE A 52 49.27 -0.49 -16.86
C ILE A 52 48.09 -1.45 -16.95
N ASN A 53 48.24 -2.58 -17.63
CA ASN A 53 47.19 -3.59 -17.81
C ASN A 53 47.39 -4.79 -16.88
N GLN A 54 46.33 -5.18 -16.18
CA GLN A 54 46.14 -6.51 -15.62
C GLN A 54 44.76 -6.98 -16.09
N LYS A 55 44.76 -8.08 -16.85
CA LYS A 55 43.55 -8.79 -17.29
C LYS A 55 43.08 -9.72 -16.19
N ALA A 56 41.78 -9.72 -15.92
CA ALA A 56 41.05 -10.87 -15.43
C ALA A 56 39.60 -10.79 -15.94
N ASN A 57 39.07 -11.95 -16.30
CA ASN A 57 37.83 -12.15 -17.05
C ASN A 57 36.55 -11.78 -16.28
N ASP A 58 35.48 -11.66 -17.07
CA ASP A 58 34.08 -11.98 -16.78
C ASP A 58 33.05 -10.85 -16.58
N ASP A 59 32.01 -10.95 -17.40
CA ASP A 59 30.94 -9.98 -17.74
C ASP A 59 29.78 -9.90 -16.73
N ALA A 60 29.95 -10.36 -15.48
CA ALA A 60 28.80 -10.63 -14.60
C ALA A 60 28.69 -9.79 -13.30
N SER A 61 29.20 -8.56 -13.23
CA SER A 61 29.24 -7.79 -11.96
C SER A 61 28.62 -6.38 -11.98
N LYS A 62 27.84 -6.01 -13.00
CA LYS A 62 27.37 -4.63 -13.18
C LYS A 62 26.18 -4.17 -12.30
N ARG A 63 25.62 -4.98 -11.38
CA ARG A 63 24.37 -4.59 -10.66
C ARG A 63 24.25 -4.92 -9.16
N SER A 64 25.24 -5.50 -8.48
CA SER A 64 25.06 -5.98 -7.08
C SER A 64 25.94 -5.35 -5.99
N GLY A 65 26.79 -4.37 -6.30
CA GLY A 65 27.56 -3.66 -5.26
C GLY A 65 28.71 -4.45 -4.61
N ASP A 66 29.06 -5.63 -5.13
CA ASP A 66 30.29 -6.33 -4.74
C ASP A 66 31.55 -5.60 -5.23
N LYS A 67 32.72 -5.89 -4.61
CA LYS A 67 34.01 -5.22 -4.86
C LYS A 67 34.39 -5.22 -6.34
N GLY A 68 33.97 -4.19 -7.07
CA GLY A 68 34.26 -3.99 -8.48
C GLY A 68 35.70 -3.57 -8.75
N SER A 69 36.21 -3.92 -9.93
CA SER A 69 37.59 -3.67 -10.41
C SER A 69 37.86 -2.22 -10.84
N GLY A 70 37.15 -1.24 -10.25
CA GLY A 70 37.12 0.15 -10.68
C GLY A 70 38.52 0.73 -10.95
N ARG A 71 38.85 0.92 -12.23
CA ARG A 71 40.09 1.57 -12.67
C ARG A 71 39.85 3.07 -12.81
N MET A 72 40.53 3.86 -12.00
CA MET A 72 40.59 5.30 -12.15
C MET A 72 41.78 5.65 -13.06
N ILE A 73 41.51 6.30 -14.20
CA ILE A 73 42.55 6.83 -15.10
C ILE A 73 42.57 8.34 -14.92
N LEU A 74 43.69 8.86 -14.41
CA LEU A 74 43.92 10.30 -14.27
C LEU A 74 44.95 10.76 -15.30
N MET A 75 44.50 11.60 -16.22
CA MET A 75 45.36 12.27 -17.19
C MET A 75 45.97 13.51 -16.54
N VAL A 76 47.28 13.47 -16.28
CA VAL A 76 48.04 14.62 -15.77
C VAL A 76 48.81 15.26 -16.94
N ARG A 77 48.37 16.43 -17.40
CA ARG A 77 49.15 17.25 -18.32
C ARG A 77 50.23 18.01 -17.54
N GLY A 78 51.48 17.62 -17.75
CA GLY A 78 52.66 18.40 -17.32
C GLY A 78 53.73 17.52 -16.69
N ARG A 79 54.89 17.41 -17.36
CA ARG A 79 56.11 16.81 -16.83
C ARG A 79 56.62 17.61 -15.63
N LYS A 80 56.14 17.28 -14.44
CA LYS A 80 56.92 17.36 -13.19
C LYS A 80 56.68 16.05 -12.47
N GLN A 81 57.75 15.28 -12.27
CA GLN A 81 57.77 13.98 -11.58
C GLN A 81 56.63 13.86 -10.56
N PHE A 82 55.61 13.06 -10.87
CA PHE A 82 54.61 12.67 -9.89
C PHE A 82 55.33 11.76 -8.90
N ARG A 83 55.95 12.35 -7.88
CA ARG A 83 56.58 11.62 -6.78
C ARG A 83 55.52 10.66 -6.23
N LYS A 84 55.81 9.35 -6.21
CA LYS A 84 54.98 8.29 -5.62
C LYS A 84 54.42 8.67 -4.23
N SER A 85 55.05 9.61 -3.52
CA SER A 85 54.53 10.18 -2.27
C SER A 85 53.14 10.81 -2.41
N LYS A 86 52.87 11.61 -3.46
CA LYS A 86 51.59 12.34 -3.57
C LYS A 86 50.36 11.44 -3.68
N ILE A 87 50.45 10.30 -4.39
CA ILE A 87 49.30 9.38 -4.49
C ILE A 87 49.09 8.60 -3.20
N ILE A 88 50.16 8.28 -2.47
CA ILE A 88 50.08 7.66 -1.14
C ILE A 88 49.47 8.64 -0.14
N ASP A 89 49.86 9.92 -0.21
CA ASP A 89 49.32 10.97 0.64
C ASP A 89 47.84 11.24 0.34
N LEU A 90 47.43 11.23 -0.94
CA LEU A 90 46.03 11.32 -1.35
C LEU A 90 45.21 10.09 -0.89
N LYS A 91 45.77 8.88 -0.95
CA LYS A 91 45.14 7.67 -0.41
C LYS A 91 44.98 7.76 1.10
N LYS A 92 46.02 8.16 1.85
CA LYS A 92 45.95 8.39 3.30
C LYS A 92 44.90 9.46 3.66
N LYS A 93 44.82 10.54 2.89
CA LYS A 93 43.80 11.59 3.09
C LYS A 93 42.39 11.06 2.82
N ARG A 94 42.20 10.29 1.74
CA ARG A 94 40.93 9.63 1.44
C ARG A 94 40.54 8.65 2.55
N ASP A 95 41.45 7.79 2.98
CA ASP A 95 41.19 6.79 4.01
C ASP A 95 40.85 7.45 5.36
N LYS A 96 41.52 8.57 5.69
CA LYS A 96 41.18 9.41 6.85
C LYS A 96 39.78 10.03 6.73
N ASN A 97 39.43 10.56 5.55
CA ASN A 97 38.10 11.12 5.29
C ASN A 97 37.00 10.06 5.36
N GLU A 98 37.23 8.86 4.81
CA GLU A 98 36.28 7.74 4.91
C GLU A 98 36.11 7.28 6.36
N LEU A 99 37.18 7.27 7.16
CA LEU A 99 37.08 6.94 8.58
C LEU A 99 36.20 7.96 9.32
N TYR A 100 36.35 9.26 9.05
CA TYR A 100 35.48 10.29 9.62
C TYR A 100 34.03 10.11 9.17
N ARG A 101 33.79 9.89 7.89
CA ARG A 101 32.44 9.66 7.35
C ARG A 101 31.77 8.45 8.02
N ILE A 102 32.49 7.33 8.18
CA ILE A 102 31.97 6.13 8.85
C ILE A 102 31.70 6.42 10.33
N SER A 103 32.57 7.17 11.01
CA SER A 103 32.35 7.54 12.42
C SER A 103 31.13 8.44 12.61
N GLU A 104 30.88 9.37 11.68
CA GLU A 104 29.71 10.25 11.71
C GLU A 104 28.43 9.45 11.47
N VAL A 105 28.44 8.57 10.47
CA VAL A 105 27.32 7.67 10.18
C VAL A 105 27.03 6.75 11.37
N LYS A 106 28.07 6.20 12.01
CA LYS A 106 27.91 5.36 13.20
C LYS A 106 27.29 6.14 14.36
N SER A 107 27.81 7.33 14.66
CA SER A 107 27.29 8.20 15.72
C SER A 107 25.84 8.61 15.46
N TYR A 108 25.49 8.86 14.20
CA TYR A 108 24.12 9.14 13.78
C TYR A 108 23.18 7.98 14.09
N TYR A 109 23.49 6.77 13.63
CA TYR A 109 22.63 5.60 13.86
C TYR A 109 22.56 5.20 15.33
N GLU A 110 23.67 5.29 16.08
CA GLU A 110 23.67 5.03 17.52
C GLU A 110 22.72 5.98 18.27
N LYS A 111 22.73 7.29 17.94
CA LYS A 111 21.81 8.25 18.53
C LYS A 111 20.35 7.99 18.14
N HIS A 112 20.12 7.66 16.88
CA HIS A 112 18.78 7.37 16.37
C HIS A 112 18.17 6.15 17.06
N ILE A 113 18.91 5.05 17.12
CA ILE A 113 18.49 3.81 17.78
C ILE A 113 18.18 4.05 19.26
N VAL A 114 19.06 4.75 19.98
CA VAL A 114 18.84 5.05 21.41
C VAL A 114 17.58 5.91 21.60
N THR A 115 17.35 6.89 20.72
CA THR A 115 16.17 7.75 20.77
C THR A 115 14.89 6.94 20.51
N GLU A 116 14.89 6.07 19.50
CA GLU A 116 13.77 5.18 19.19
C GLU A 116 13.48 4.19 20.32
N GLU A 117 14.52 3.58 20.91
CA GLU A 117 14.39 2.70 22.07
C GLU A 117 13.79 3.43 23.27
N ASN A 118 14.21 4.67 23.54
CA ASN A 118 13.65 5.48 24.61
C ASN A 118 12.17 5.81 24.37
N CYS A 119 11.80 6.17 23.15
CA CYS A 119 10.42 6.39 22.74
C CYS A 119 9.58 5.11 22.91
N PHE A 120 10.09 3.98 22.43
CA PHE A 120 9.45 2.68 22.54
C PHE A 120 9.24 2.26 24.00
N ASN A 121 10.24 2.44 24.87
CA ASN A 121 10.12 2.11 26.29
C ASN A 121 9.02 2.94 26.98
N LYS A 122 8.79 4.19 26.57
CA LYS A 122 7.69 5.02 27.08
C LYS A 122 6.33 4.55 26.58
N PHE A 123 6.23 4.22 25.29
CA PHE A 123 5.03 3.60 24.71
C PHE A 123 4.71 2.26 25.39
N LYS A 124 5.71 1.38 25.55
CA LYS A 124 5.58 0.07 26.19
C LYS A 124 4.97 0.17 27.59
N LYS A 125 5.36 1.15 28.39
CA LYS A 125 4.76 1.39 29.72
C LYS A 125 3.26 1.67 29.64
N VAL A 126 2.82 2.47 28.67
CA VAL A 126 1.38 2.77 28.45
C VAL A 126 0.65 1.53 27.93
N TYR A 127 1.27 0.81 27.00
CA TYR A 127 0.71 -0.43 26.44
C TYR A 127 0.49 -1.52 27.49
N GLU A 128 1.49 -1.80 28.33
CA GLU A 128 1.36 -2.82 29.38
C GLU A 128 0.31 -2.43 30.43
N LYS A 129 0.21 -1.14 30.78
CA LYS A 129 -0.87 -0.66 31.68
C LYS A 129 -2.25 -0.95 31.10
N HIS A 130 -2.43 -0.72 29.81
CA HIS A 130 -3.69 -1.01 29.10
C HIS A 130 -3.97 -2.50 28.99
N ARG A 131 -2.93 -3.31 28.74
CA ARG A 131 -3.03 -4.75 28.73
C ARG A 131 -3.48 -5.30 30.08
N GLU A 132 -2.85 -4.86 31.16
CA GLU A 132 -3.25 -5.26 32.53
C GLU A 132 -4.67 -4.81 32.88
N ALA A 133 -5.07 -3.60 32.46
CA ALA A 133 -6.42 -3.09 32.69
C ALA A 133 -7.47 -3.90 31.93
N LEU A 134 -7.20 -4.21 30.65
CA LEU A 134 -8.07 -5.06 29.84
C LEU A 134 -8.12 -6.49 30.37
N ASP A 135 -7.00 -7.05 30.87
CA ASP A 135 -6.98 -8.39 31.46
C ASP A 135 -7.92 -8.49 32.67
N LYS A 136 -8.00 -7.44 33.48
CA LYS A 136 -8.92 -7.32 34.63
C LYS A 136 -10.37 -7.02 34.22
N ALA A 137 -10.59 -6.49 33.02
CA ALA A 137 -11.90 -6.14 32.52
C ALA A 137 -12.68 -7.36 31.99
N ASP A 138 -14.00 -7.33 32.16
CA ASP A 138 -14.94 -8.32 31.63
C ASP A 138 -15.21 -8.08 30.14
N VAL A 139 -14.20 -8.38 29.32
CA VAL A 139 -14.19 -8.17 27.86
C VAL A 139 -13.82 -9.50 27.17
N PRO A 140 -14.43 -9.86 26.03
CA PRO A 140 -14.04 -11.04 25.27
C PRO A 140 -12.58 -11.00 24.81
N LYS A 141 -11.93 -12.17 24.73
CA LYS A 141 -10.50 -12.28 24.34
C LYS A 141 -10.24 -11.70 22.96
N GLU A 142 -11.16 -11.91 22.03
CA GLU A 142 -11.09 -11.42 20.66
C GLU A 142 -11.11 -9.89 20.62
N VAL A 143 -11.96 -9.27 21.45
CA VAL A 143 -12.05 -7.81 21.57
C VAL A 143 -10.76 -7.25 22.20
N LYS A 144 -10.26 -7.87 23.28
CA LYS A 144 -8.96 -7.49 23.88
C LYS A 144 -7.84 -7.51 22.85
N ALA A 145 -7.77 -8.56 22.03
CA ALA A 145 -6.78 -8.67 20.97
C ALA A 145 -6.92 -7.54 19.95
N ILE A 146 -8.13 -7.25 19.46
CA ILE A 146 -8.38 -6.18 18.49
C ILE A 146 -7.93 -4.81 19.03
N LEU A 147 -8.24 -4.51 20.29
CA LEU A 147 -7.88 -3.24 20.93
C LEU A 147 -6.36 -3.09 21.11
N LEU A 148 -5.70 -4.12 21.63
CA LEU A 148 -4.26 -4.11 21.82
C LEU A 148 -3.50 -4.05 20.49
N GLU A 149 -3.95 -4.80 19.49
CA GLU A 149 -3.38 -4.72 18.15
C GLU A 149 -3.61 -3.34 17.52
N SER A 150 -4.74 -2.68 17.80
CA SER A 150 -4.98 -1.30 17.37
C SER A 150 -3.99 -0.30 18.00
N CYS A 151 -3.63 -0.49 19.28
CA CYS A 151 -2.59 0.32 19.92
C CYS A 151 -1.22 0.14 19.25
N LEU A 152 -0.87 -1.10 18.86
CA LEU A 152 0.38 -1.37 18.15
C LEU A 152 0.39 -0.74 16.76
N ASP A 153 -0.72 -0.83 16.03
CA ASP A 153 -0.84 -0.19 14.71
C ASP A 153 -0.74 1.34 14.82
N GLN A 154 -1.39 1.96 15.82
CA GLN A 154 -1.27 3.41 16.07
C GLN A 154 0.16 3.84 16.41
N TRP A 155 0.91 2.99 17.13
CA TRP A 155 2.33 3.23 17.40
C TRP A 155 3.18 3.14 16.13
N ALA A 156 2.94 2.13 15.29
CA ALA A 156 3.65 1.98 14.02
C ALA A 156 3.43 3.19 13.11
N PHE A 157 2.18 3.65 12.95
CA PHE A 157 1.88 4.84 12.16
C PHE A 157 2.52 6.11 12.73
N TRP A 158 2.51 6.26 14.06
CA TRP A 158 3.16 7.40 14.69
C TRP A 158 4.67 7.41 14.44
N LEU A 159 5.33 6.25 14.54
CA LEU A 159 6.75 6.12 14.23
C LEU A 159 7.06 6.48 12.78
N ASP A 160 6.28 5.97 11.83
CA ASP A 160 6.48 6.25 10.40
C ASP A 160 6.35 7.75 10.10
N GLU A 161 5.30 8.40 10.62
CA GLU A 161 5.05 9.83 10.44
C GLU A 161 6.15 10.73 11.04
N HIS A 162 6.79 10.29 12.12
CA HIS A 162 7.75 11.10 12.88
C HIS A 162 9.20 10.63 12.73
N SER A 163 9.46 9.67 11.83
CA SER A 163 10.79 9.14 11.53
C SER A 163 11.79 10.25 11.17
N GLY A 164 11.37 11.26 10.40
CA GLY A 164 12.22 12.41 10.04
C GLY A 164 12.51 13.38 11.19
N LEU A 165 11.71 13.37 12.26
CA LEU A 165 11.87 14.26 13.43
C LEU A 165 12.69 13.60 14.56
N MET A 166 13.07 12.33 14.41
CA MET A 166 13.86 11.60 15.41
C MET A 166 15.24 12.24 15.64
N GLU A 167 15.80 12.93 14.64
CA GLU A 167 17.05 13.68 14.79
C GLU A 167 16.91 14.83 15.79
N GLU A 168 15.80 15.57 15.74
CA GLU A 168 15.50 16.69 16.63
C GLU A 168 15.22 16.21 18.06
N PHE A 169 14.63 15.02 18.20
CA PHE A 169 14.35 14.40 19.51
C PHE A 169 15.60 13.92 20.25
N SER A 170 16.75 13.77 19.58
CA SER A 170 17.97 13.27 20.21
C SER A 170 18.48 14.12 21.39
N HIS A 171 18.11 15.41 21.44
CA HIS A 171 18.42 16.31 22.55
C HIS A 171 17.33 16.38 23.64
N GLU A 172 16.12 15.91 23.34
CA GLU A 172 14.94 16.03 24.20
C GLU A 172 14.46 14.69 24.79
N CYS A 173 14.89 13.56 24.22
CA CYS A 173 14.39 12.23 24.56
C CYS A 173 15.36 11.46 25.47
N ASP A 174 15.56 11.97 26.68
CA ASP A 174 16.23 11.24 27.77
C ASP A 174 15.22 10.47 28.63
N GLU A 175 15.71 9.63 29.56
CA GLU A 175 14.86 8.92 30.54
C GLU A 175 13.87 9.84 31.27
N LYS A 176 14.24 11.11 31.47
CA LYS A 176 13.45 12.11 32.22
C LYS A 176 12.63 13.07 31.37
N ARG A 177 12.94 13.22 30.07
CA ARG A 177 12.31 14.21 29.19
C ARG A 177 11.61 13.53 28.03
N THR A 178 10.35 13.89 27.77
CA THR A 178 9.55 13.30 26.71
C THR A 178 9.24 14.38 25.68
N PRO A 179 9.60 14.19 24.41
CA PRO A 179 9.30 15.14 23.34
C PRO A 179 7.82 15.52 23.35
N PRO A 180 7.44 16.79 23.14
CA PRO A 180 6.05 17.24 23.20
C PRO A 180 5.11 16.44 22.29
N VAL A 181 5.61 16.05 21.11
CA VAL A 181 4.85 15.27 20.13
C VAL A 181 4.57 13.86 20.64
N LEU A 182 5.60 13.16 21.17
CA LEU A 182 5.43 11.86 21.80
C LEU A 182 4.52 11.95 23.03
N LYS A 183 4.66 12.99 23.85
CA LYS A 183 3.80 13.22 25.03
C LYS A 183 2.33 13.36 24.63
N THR A 184 2.05 14.11 23.57
CA THR A 184 0.69 14.28 23.04
C THR A 184 0.10 12.94 22.58
N PHE A 185 0.88 12.15 21.84
CA PHE A 185 0.49 10.80 21.42
C PHE A 185 0.23 9.86 22.62
N LEU A 186 1.14 9.81 23.59
CA LEU A 186 0.98 8.96 24.78
C LEU A 186 -0.23 9.38 25.63
N ASN A 187 -0.48 10.68 25.77
CA ASN A 187 -1.67 11.18 26.48
C ASN A 187 -2.97 10.77 25.77
N LYS A 188 -2.98 10.80 24.43
CA LYS A 188 -4.11 10.28 23.64
C LYS A 188 -4.34 8.80 23.91
N LEU A 189 -3.28 7.98 23.92
CA LEU A 189 -3.44 6.55 24.24
C LEU A 189 -3.91 6.35 25.68
N GLN A 190 -3.40 7.11 26.64
CA GLN A 190 -3.78 6.99 28.06
C GLN A 190 -5.24 7.36 28.34
N SER A 191 -5.89 8.16 27.48
CA SER A 191 -7.31 8.52 27.67
C SER A 191 -8.28 7.40 27.30
N PHE A 192 -7.78 6.32 26.70
CA PHE A 192 -8.60 5.18 26.30
C PHE A 192 -9.17 4.45 27.52
N GLN A 193 -10.48 4.22 27.51
CA GLN A 193 -11.19 3.57 28.60
C GLN A 193 -10.98 2.06 28.59
N SER A 194 -10.93 1.45 29.77
CA SER A 194 -10.62 0.01 29.97
C SER A 194 -11.85 -0.86 30.24
N GLY A 195 -13.07 -0.37 29.98
CA GLY A 195 -14.29 -1.16 30.15
C GLY A 195 -14.90 -1.17 31.55
N GLU A 196 -14.51 -0.24 32.44
CA GLU A 196 -15.17 -0.01 33.73
C GLU A 196 -16.54 0.67 33.52
N CYS A 197 -17.52 -0.06 32.96
CA CYS A 197 -18.89 0.42 32.82
C CYS A 197 -19.85 -0.57 33.50
N PRO A 198 -20.78 -0.11 34.37
CA PRO A 198 -21.77 -0.99 35.01
C PRO A 198 -22.68 -1.73 34.02
N ASP A 199 -22.86 -1.17 32.82
CA ASP A 199 -23.76 -1.66 31.78
C ASP A 199 -22.97 -2.25 30.58
N SER A 200 -22.26 -3.36 30.79
CA SER A 200 -21.71 -4.27 29.76
C SER A 200 -20.65 -3.72 28.77
N TYR A 201 -19.64 -4.54 28.43
CA TYR A 201 -18.64 -4.25 27.38
C TYR A 201 -19.25 -3.97 26.00
N LEU A 202 -20.54 -4.30 25.84
CA LEU A 202 -21.34 -4.06 24.64
C LEU A 202 -21.61 -2.56 24.40
N SER A 203 -21.31 -1.65 25.34
CA SER A 203 -21.40 -0.21 25.06
C SER A 203 -20.30 0.23 24.08
N SER A 204 -20.70 0.52 22.85
CA SER A 204 -19.78 0.79 21.74
C SER A 204 -19.00 2.10 21.86
N SER A 205 -19.42 3.06 22.71
CA SER A 205 -18.72 4.34 22.88
C SER A 205 -17.41 4.22 23.66
N LEU A 206 -17.25 3.12 24.41
CA LEU A 206 -16.05 2.84 25.20
C LEU A 206 -14.81 2.59 24.31
N TRP A 207 -15.04 2.04 23.12
CA TRP A 207 -13.98 1.46 22.28
C TRP A 207 -13.63 2.28 21.05
N GLU A 208 -14.42 3.30 20.72
CA GLU A 208 -14.23 4.12 19.52
C GLU A 208 -12.83 4.75 19.47
N GLY A 209 -12.37 5.32 20.59
CA GLY A 209 -11.04 5.94 20.68
C GLY A 209 -9.89 4.97 20.37
N TRP A 210 -10.03 3.69 20.69
CA TRP A 210 -9.01 2.67 20.45
C TRP A 210 -8.82 2.35 18.97
N VAL A 211 -9.93 2.32 18.21
CA VAL A 211 -9.92 1.93 16.79
C VAL A 211 -10.00 3.14 15.85
N ALA A 212 -10.17 4.34 16.39
CA ALA A 212 -10.19 5.59 15.61
C ALA A 212 -8.91 5.73 14.76
N GLY A 213 -9.10 5.90 13.45
CA GLY A 213 -8.00 5.99 12.48
C GLY A 213 -7.45 4.64 12.00
N ASN A 214 -7.95 3.51 12.51
CA ASN A 214 -7.58 2.18 12.04
C ASN A 214 -8.79 1.40 11.48
N PRO A 215 -9.04 1.51 10.15
CA PRO A 215 -10.21 0.91 9.51
C PRO A 215 -10.32 -0.60 9.74
N MET A 216 -9.21 -1.33 9.69
CA MET A 216 -9.22 -2.80 9.82
C MET A 216 -9.62 -3.24 11.22
N ARG A 217 -9.07 -2.60 12.26
CA ARG A 217 -9.44 -2.90 13.66
C ARG A 217 -10.87 -2.51 13.95
N MET A 218 -11.29 -1.39 13.38
CA MET A 218 -12.64 -0.88 13.47
C MET A 218 -13.66 -1.86 12.86
N ILE A 219 -13.36 -2.43 11.69
CA ILE A 219 -14.21 -3.46 11.05
C ILE A 219 -14.25 -4.73 11.90
N LYS A 220 -13.10 -5.23 12.35
CA LYS A 220 -13.03 -6.45 13.18
C LYS A 220 -13.85 -6.29 14.47
N LEU A 221 -13.73 -5.14 15.13
CA LEU A 221 -14.50 -4.81 16.32
C LEU A 221 -15.99 -4.71 15.99
N GLY A 222 -16.35 -3.98 14.92
CA GLY A 222 -17.73 -3.83 14.47
C GLY A 222 -18.40 -5.15 14.15
N LYS A 223 -17.68 -6.08 13.49
CA LYS A 223 -18.15 -7.45 13.22
C LYS A 223 -18.42 -8.18 14.53
N HIS A 224 -17.44 -8.23 15.44
CA HIS A 224 -17.62 -8.90 16.73
C HIS A 224 -18.82 -8.35 17.53
N LEU A 225 -19.02 -7.03 17.55
CA LEU A 225 -20.18 -6.41 18.21
C LEU A 225 -21.51 -6.72 17.51
N ALA A 226 -21.51 -6.83 16.18
CA ALA A 226 -22.68 -7.22 15.40
C ALA A 226 -23.08 -8.69 15.66
N ASP A 227 -22.11 -9.60 15.75
CA ASP A 227 -22.30 -11.02 16.07
C ASP A 227 -23.01 -11.22 17.43
N HIS A 228 -22.85 -10.27 18.37
CA HIS A 228 -23.39 -10.33 19.74
C HIS A 228 -24.62 -9.41 19.96
N HIS A 229 -25.33 -9.03 18.89
CA HIS A 229 -26.59 -8.26 18.95
C HIS A 229 -26.53 -6.91 19.69
N VAL A 230 -25.39 -6.21 19.65
CA VAL A 230 -25.26 -4.86 20.21
C VAL A 230 -26.00 -3.83 19.36
N LYS A 231 -26.80 -2.96 20.00
CA LYS A 231 -27.60 -1.90 19.35
C LYS A 231 -26.72 -0.93 18.54
N ILE A 232 -26.64 -1.16 17.22
CA ILE A 232 -26.83 -0.34 15.99
C ILE A 232 -26.52 1.19 15.99
N GLY A 233 -26.41 1.88 17.12
CA GLY A 233 -26.17 3.33 17.16
C GLY A 233 -24.82 3.75 16.57
N ILE A 234 -23.75 3.05 16.93
CA ILE A 234 -22.36 3.44 16.61
C ILE A 234 -21.89 2.89 15.28
N LEU A 235 -22.45 1.78 14.80
CA LEU A 235 -22.14 1.27 13.45
C LEU A 235 -22.42 2.31 12.35
N LYS A 236 -23.31 3.29 12.56
CA LYS A 236 -23.64 4.30 11.55
C LYS A 236 -22.49 5.29 11.28
N ASP A 237 -21.84 5.80 12.32
CA ASP A 237 -20.70 6.74 12.18
C ASP A 237 -19.39 5.99 11.88
N LEU A 238 -19.26 4.78 12.45
CA LEU A 238 -18.16 3.86 12.23
C LEU A 238 -18.10 3.38 10.77
N GLN A 239 -19.24 3.03 10.17
CA GLN A 239 -19.30 2.55 8.77
C GLN A 239 -19.01 3.67 7.77
N LYS A 240 -19.47 4.90 8.05
CA LYS A 240 -19.23 6.05 7.18
C LYS A 240 -17.73 6.31 7.03
N THR A 241 -16.99 6.36 8.14
CA THR A 241 -15.56 6.71 8.12
C THR A 241 -14.70 5.60 7.51
N VAL A 242 -15.02 4.34 7.81
CA VAL A 242 -14.24 3.19 7.33
C VAL A 242 -14.43 2.96 5.85
N ILE A 243 -15.67 3.00 5.36
CA ILE A 243 -15.94 2.78 3.92
C ILE A 243 -15.36 3.91 3.10
N ASP A 244 -15.49 5.14 3.58
CA ASP A 244 -14.92 6.30 2.92
C ASP A 244 -13.39 6.21 2.84
N ARG A 245 -12.73 5.77 3.93
CA ARG A 245 -11.29 5.52 3.93
C ARG A 245 -10.88 4.35 3.03
N ALA A 246 -11.65 3.27 3.00
CA ALA A 246 -11.37 2.13 2.12
C ALA A 246 -11.48 2.52 0.64
N ILE A 247 -12.49 3.31 0.29
CA ILE A 247 -12.67 3.85 -1.07
C ILE A 247 -11.51 4.80 -1.40
N GLU A 248 -11.11 5.68 -0.48
CA GLU A 248 -9.95 6.56 -0.65
C GLU A 248 -8.67 5.76 -0.94
N LEU A 249 -8.42 4.68 -0.21
CA LEU A 249 -7.24 3.82 -0.41
C LEU A 249 -7.25 3.11 -1.77
N LYS A 250 -8.43 2.68 -2.27
CA LYS A 250 -8.54 1.88 -3.50
C LYS A 250 -8.84 2.68 -4.76
N ARG A 251 -9.38 3.89 -4.62
CA ARG A 251 -9.82 4.73 -5.74
C ARG A 251 -9.13 6.10 -5.76
N GLY A 252 -8.44 6.50 -4.69
CA GLY A 252 -7.72 7.77 -4.59
C GLY A 252 -8.62 8.98 -4.30
N PHE A 253 -9.91 8.77 -4.04
CA PHE A 253 -10.86 9.82 -3.69
C PHE A 253 -11.84 9.34 -2.63
N ARG A 254 -12.41 10.28 -1.89
CA ARG A 254 -13.46 10.02 -0.90
C ARG A 254 -14.83 10.07 -1.53
N LEU A 255 -15.81 9.42 -0.90
CA LEU A 255 -17.22 9.57 -1.23
C LEU A 255 -17.62 11.05 -1.22
N ARG A 256 -18.63 11.41 -2.00
CA ARG A 256 -19.26 12.73 -1.94
C ARG A 256 -20.31 12.77 -0.83
N ASP A 257 -20.64 13.96 -0.35
CA ASP A 257 -21.67 14.10 0.70
C ASP A 257 -23.04 13.58 0.25
N THR A 258 -23.38 13.74 -1.03
CA THR A 258 -24.58 13.16 -1.65
C THR A 258 -24.57 11.63 -1.55
N GLN A 259 -23.43 10.99 -1.85
CA GLN A 259 -23.28 9.54 -1.75
C GLN A 259 -23.37 9.08 -0.30
N ARG A 260 -22.68 9.76 0.62
CA ARG A 260 -22.72 9.45 2.06
C ARG A 260 -24.14 9.55 2.63
N LEU A 261 -24.87 10.61 2.26
CA LEU A 261 -26.25 10.82 2.71
C LEU A 261 -27.18 9.72 2.17
N THR A 262 -27.01 9.34 0.89
CA THR A 262 -27.78 8.25 0.30
C THR A 262 -27.50 6.92 0.99
N ILE A 263 -26.23 6.57 1.21
CA ILE A 263 -25.86 5.36 1.96
C ILE A 263 -26.50 5.38 3.35
N LEU A 264 -26.41 6.51 4.07
CA LEU A 264 -27.03 6.67 5.38
C LEU A 264 -28.55 6.46 5.32
N ALA A 265 -29.24 7.05 4.34
CA ALA A 265 -30.67 6.88 4.16
C ALA A 265 -31.06 5.41 3.92
N LEU A 266 -30.33 4.71 3.03
CA LEU A 266 -30.55 3.29 2.72
C LEU A 266 -30.30 2.36 3.91
N LEU A 267 -29.36 2.70 4.78
CA LEU A 267 -29.00 1.88 5.95
C LEU A 267 -29.88 2.16 7.17
N THR A 268 -30.34 3.39 7.35
CA THR A 268 -31.07 3.81 8.55
C THR A 268 -32.56 3.53 8.49
N ASN A 269 -33.14 3.52 7.28
CA ASN A 269 -34.56 3.27 7.14
C ASN A 269 -34.87 1.78 7.34
N LYS A 270 -35.83 1.49 8.22
CA LYS A 270 -36.31 0.13 8.47
C LYS A 270 -37.21 -0.39 7.35
N ARG A 271 -37.72 0.50 6.50
CA ARG A 271 -38.56 0.17 5.34
C ARG A 271 -37.71 0.14 4.07
N SER A 272 -38.19 -0.59 3.06
CA SER A 272 -37.66 -0.51 1.70
C SER A 272 -37.61 0.95 1.25
N THR A 273 -36.43 1.40 0.79
CA THR A 273 -36.16 2.79 0.44
C THR A 273 -35.73 2.88 -1.01
N LEU A 274 -36.36 3.74 -1.77
CA LEU A 274 -35.96 4.09 -3.12
C LEU A 274 -35.13 5.36 -3.07
N ALA A 275 -33.91 5.30 -3.62
CA ALA A 275 -33.01 6.44 -3.73
C ALA A 275 -32.80 6.79 -5.20
N GLN A 276 -33.30 7.96 -5.61
CA GLN A 276 -33.04 8.48 -6.95
C GLN A 276 -31.66 9.16 -6.95
N VAL A 277 -30.75 8.58 -7.72
CA VAL A 277 -29.36 9.05 -7.86
C VAL A 277 -29.13 9.30 -9.34
N SER A 278 -28.85 10.55 -9.71
CA SER A 278 -28.64 10.93 -11.11
C SER A 278 -27.44 10.18 -11.73
N THR A 279 -27.50 9.94 -13.04
CA THR A 279 -26.39 9.33 -13.78
C THR A 279 -25.10 10.12 -13.58
N GLY A 280 -23.98 9.44 -13.30
CA GLY A 280 -22.70 10.07 -12.98
C GLY A 280 -22.49 10.42 -11.50
N GLU A 281 -23.53 10.33 -10.65
CA GLU A 281 -23.38 10.54 -9.20
C GLU A 281 -22.71 9.35 -8.47
N GLY A 282 -22.30 8.31 -9.21
CA GLY A 282 -21.55 7.18 -8.67
C GLY A 282 -22.41 6.20 -7.88
N LYS A 283 -23.60 5.89 -8.42
CA LYS A 283 -24.54 4.89 -7.87
C LYS A 283 -23.86 3.55 -7.56
N SER A 284 -22.93 3.11 -8.41
CA SER A 284 -22.17 1.86 -8.18
C SER A 284 -21.42 1.86 -6.84
N LEU A 285 -20.80 2.99 -6.43
CA LEU A 285 -20.12 3.06 -5.12
C LEU A 285 -21.10 3.09 -3.95
N ILE A 286 -22.28 3.70 -4.13
CA ILE A 286 -23.36 3.66 -3.13
C ILE A 286 -23.83 2.23 -2.90
N VAL A 287 -23.99 1.46 -3.99
CA VAL A 287 -24.37 0.04 -3.93
C VAL A 287 -23.29 -0.78 -3.21
N VAL A 288 -22.01 -0.62 -3.58
CA VAL A 288 -20.87 -1.32 -2.94
C VAL A 288 -20.78 -0.99 -1.44
N ALA A 289 -20.86 0.27 -1.07
CA ALA A 289 -20.83 0.68 0.33
C ALA A 289 -22.00 0.07 1.13
N SER A 290 -23.20 0.14 0.57
CA SER A 290 -24.42 -0.36 1.23
C SER A 290 -24.39 -1.88 1.38
N SER A 291 -23.95 -2.61 0.34
CA SER A 291 -23.85 -4.06 0.37
C SER A 291 -22.80 -4.56 1.36
N ILE A 292 -21.62 -3.90 1.43
CA ILE A 292 -20.58 -4.22 2.42
C ILE A 292 -21.15 -4.08 3.84
N VAL A 293 -21.81 -2.97 4.14
CA VAL A 293 -22.43 -2.78 5.46
C VAL A 293 -23.42 -3.90 5.78
N LYS A 294 -24.33 -4.19 4.85
CA LYS A 294 -25.35 -5.22 5.07
C LYS A 294 -24.72 -6.61 5.23
N ALA A 295 -23.69 -6.93 4.45
CA ALA A 295 -22.94 -8.18 4.54
C ALA A 295 -22.21 -8.34 5.88
N LEU A 296 -21.66 -7.26 6.42
CA LEU A 296 -21.02 -7.26 7.75
C LEU A 296 -22.01 -7.52 8.89
N PHE A 297 -23.30 -7.28 8.68
CA PHE A 297 -24.38 -7.64 9.61
C PHE A 297 -24.99 -9.03 9.31
N HIS A 298 -24.18 -9.95 8.76
CA HIS A 298 -24.58 -11.33 8.42
C HIS A 298 -25.75 -11.46 7.45
N SER A 299 -26.08 -10.41 6.71
CA SER A 299 -27.08 -10.52 5.65
C SER A 299 -26.40 -11.03 4.39
N LYS A 300 -26.92 -12.10 3.81
CA LYS A 300 -26.64 -12.44 2.41
C LYS A 300 -27.31 -11.37 1.53
N VAL A 301 -26.53 -10.66 0.71
CA VAL A 301 -27.00 -9.56 -0.13
C VAL A 301 -27.09 -10.00 -1.58
N ASP A 302 -28.21 -9.70 -2.23
CA ASP A 302 -28.43 -9.90 -3.66
C ASP A 302 -28.49 -8.55 -4.35
N ILE A 303 -27.62 -8.32 -5.34
CA ILE A 303 -27.57 -7.08 -6.11
C ILE A 303 -28.09 -7.38 -7.50
N VAL A 304 -29.28 -6.86 -7.80
CA VAL A 304 -29.92 -6.97 -9.10
C VAL A 304 -29.48 -5.80 -9.96
N THR A 305 -29.00 -6.09 -11.16
CA THR A 305 -28.61 -5.10 -12.18
C THR A 305 -29.46 -5.32 -13.44
N SER A 306 -29.39 -4.40 -14.41
CA SER A 306 -30.15 -4.51 -15.66
C SER A 306 -29.60 -5.54 -16.64
N SER A 307 -28.35 -5.99 -16.50
CA SER A 307 -27.78 -6.99 -17.40
C SER A 307 -26.69 -7.88 -16.80
N PRO A 308 -26.52 -9.12 -17.31
CA PRO A 308 -25.46 -10.03 -16.86
C PRO A 308 -24.05 -9.46 -17.02
N VAL A 309 -23.85 -8.61 -18.03
CA VAL A 309 -22.55 -7.96 -18.32
C VAL A 309 -22.20 -6.95 -17.23
N LEU A 310 -23.18 -6.14 -16.80
CA LEU A 310 -22.99 -5.18 -15.71
C LEU A 310 -22.78 -5.89 -14.38
N ALA A 311 -23.58 -6.93 -14.08
CA ALA A 311 -23.40 -7.75 -12.89
C ALA A 311 -21.98 -8.33 -12.78
N LYS A 312 -21.48 -8.92 -13.87
CA LYS A 312 -20.12 -9.46 -13.91
C LYS A 312 -19.08 -8.37 -13.71
N ARG A 313 -19.13 -7.30 -14.52
CA ARG A 313 -18.20 -6.17 -14.44
C ARG A 313 -18.15 -5.58 -13.03
N ASP A 314 -19.29 -5.29 -12.42
CA ASP A 314 -19.33 -4.57 -11.15
C ASP A 314 -18.90 -5.44 -9.98
N SER A 315 -19.15 -6.76 -10.04
CA SER A 315 -18.62 -7.71 -9.06
C SER A 315 -17.09 -7.85 -9.13
N GLU A 316 -16.51 -7.79 -10.34
CA GLU A 316 -15.06 -7.93 -10.56
C GLU A 316 -14.31 -6.62 -10.25
N VAL A 317 -14.80 -5.48 -10.77
CA VAL A 317 -14.17 -4.17 -10.60
C VAL A 317 -14.11 -3.75 -9.14
N ASN A 318 -15.11 -4.10 -8.34
CA ASN A 318 -15.18 -3.69 -6.93
C ASN A 318 -14.71 -4.76 -5.95
N LYS A 319 -14.24 -5.91 -6.46
CA LYS A 319 -13.81 -7.05 -5.63
C LYS A 319 -12.74 -6.64 -4.60
N ASP A 320 -11.81 -5.79 -5.01
CA ASP A 320 -10.73 -5.27 -4.18
C ASP A 320 -11.21 -4.45 -2.98
N ILE A 321 -12.36 -3.77 -3.10
CA ILE A 321 -13.00 -3.06 -2.00
C ILE A 321 -13.64 -4.08 -1.06
N TYR A 322 -14.44 -5.04 -1.58
CA TYR A 322 -15.06 -6.07 -0.75
C TYR A 322 -14.03 -6.91 0.04
N GLU A 323 -12.90 -7.24 -0.58
CA GLU A 323 -11.79 -7.98 0.05
C GLU A 323 -11.19 -7.25 1.25
N LEU A 324 -11.12 -5.91 1.25
CA LEU A 324 -10.66 -5.14 2.42
C LEU A 324 -11.53 -5.37 3.66
N PHE A 325 -12.82 -5.66 3.46
CA PHE A 325 -13.77 -5.93 4.54
C PHE A 325 -13.93 -7.42 4.84
N GLY A 326 -13.18 -8.28 4.13
CA GLY A 326 -13.36 -9.73 4.20
C GLY A 326 -14.74 -10.20 3.75
N VAL A 327 -15.40 -9.42 2.89
CA VAL A 327 -16.72 -9.76 2.32
C VAL A 327 -16.52 -10.50 1.01
N SER A 328 -17.09 -11.70 0.89
CA SER A 328 -17.02 -12.48 -0.35
C SER A 328 -18.07 -12.00 -1.35
N VAL A 329 -17.64 -11.69 -2.58
CA VAL A 329 -18.50 -11.23 -3.69
C VAL A 329 -18.33 -12.10 -4.93
N HIS A 330 -19.45 -12.43 -5.60
CA HIS A 330 -19.45 -13.08 -6.91
C HIS A 330 -20.74 -12.75 -7.69
N HIS A 331 -21.02 -13.48 -8.77
CA HIS A 331 -22.14 -13.26 -9.68
C HIS A 331 -22.80 -14.57 -10.09
N ASN A 332 -24.12 -14.57 -10.35
CA ASN A 332 -24.89 -15.75 -10.74
C ASN A 332 -25.02 -15.94 -12.27
N CYS A 333 -24.30 -15.14 -13.07
CA CYS A 333 -24.40 -15.14 -14.53
C CYS A 333 -23.77 -16.37 -15.22
N CYS A 334 -23.17 -17.30 -14.47
CA CYS A 334 -22.53 -18.50 -15.01
C CYS A 334 -23.56 -19.46 -15.64
N LYS A 335 -23.19 -20.12 -16.75
CA LYS A 335 -24.06 -21.13 -17.40
C LYS A 335 -24.07 -22.45 -16.64
N ASP A 336 -22.96 -22.79 -15.99
CA ASP A 336 -22.79 -24.01 -15.21
C ASP A 336 -23.63 -23.95 -13.91
N LEU A 337 -24.35 -25.04 -13.63
CA LEU A 337 -25.27 -25.11 -12.48
C LEU A 337 -24.52 -25.27 -11.15
N GLU A 338 -23.43 -26.03 -11.13
CA GLU A 338 -22.64 -26.27 -9.92
C GLU A 338 -21.87 -25.02 -9.52
N GLN A 339 -21.35 -24.25 -10.49
CA GLN A 339 -20.77 -22.93 -10.22
C GLN A 339 -21.80 -21.97 -9.59
N ARG A 340 -23.06 -21.98 -10.06
CA ARG A 340 -24.10 -21.14 -9.45
C ARG A 340 -24.43 -21.57 -8.03
N LYS A 341 -24.48 -22.88 -7.75
CA LYS A 341 -24.63 -23.41 -6.38
C LYS A 341 -23.50 -22.95 -5.46
N GLU A 342 -22.26 -23.05 -5.94
CA GLU A 342 -21.09 -22.59 -5.20
C GLU A 342 -21.19 -21.09 -4.90
N THR A 343 -21.58 -20.29 -5.89
CA THR A 343 -21.83 -18.85 -5.73
C THR A 343 -22.81 -18.55 -4.59
N TYR A 344 -23.99 -19.16 -4.58
CA TYR A 344 -24.99 -18.86 -3.54
C TYR A 344 -24.60 -19.38 -2.16
N SER A 345 -23.87 -20.49 -2.10
CA SER A 345 -23.44 -21.13 -0.84
C SER A 345 -22.30 -20.37 -0.16
N ASN A 346 -21.30 -19.96 -0.93
CA ASN A 346 -20.01 -19.47 -0.39
C ASN A 346 -19.89 -17.94 -0.35
N TYR A 347 -20.73 -17.21 -1.10
CA TYR A 347 -20.57 -15.76 -1.26
C TYR A 347 -21.66 -14.96 -0.53
N GLN A 348 -21.21 -13.97 0.25
CA GLN A 348 -22.10 -13.07 1.00
C GLN A 348 -22.82 -12.09 0.08
N VAL A 349 -22.17 -11.63 -0.99
CA VAL A 349 -22.74 -10.72 -1.98
C VAL A 349 -22.79 -11.39 -3.34
N VAL A 350 -23.98 -11.45 -3.94
CA VAL A 350 -24.18 -12.02 -5.27
C VAL A 350 -24.76 -10.97 -6.20
N TYR A 351 -24.07 -10.68 -7.28
CA TYR A 351 -24.56 -9.86 -8.39
C TYR A 351 -25.29 -10.72 -9.42
N GLY A 352 -26.32 -10.17 -10.03
CA GLY A 352 -27.03 -10.82 -11.11
C GLY A 352 -27.96 -9.87 -11.84
N ASP A 353 -28.45 -10.28 -13.00
CA ASP A 353 -29.62 -9.67 -13.60
C ASP A 353 -30.90 -10.34 -13.10
N LEU A 354 -32.03 -9.65 -13.27
CA LEU A 354 -33.32 -10.14 -12.79
C LEU A 354 -33.65 -11.54 -13.35
N ALA A 355 -33.38 -11.78 -14.63
CA ALA A 355 -33.69 -13.07 -15.27
C ALA A 355 -32.83 -14.21 -14.71
N SER A 356 -31.56 -13.95 -14.34
CA SER A 356 -30.71 -14.97 -13.71
C SER A 356 -31.18 -15.34 -12.31
N PHE A 357 -31.57 -14.36 -11.49
CA PHE A 357 -32.16 -14.64 -10.19
C PHE A 357 -33.48 -15.41 -10.31
N GLN A 358 -34.36 -15.01 -11.23
CA GLN A 358 -35.62 -15.72 -11.49
C GLN A 358 -35.39 -17.16 -11.94
N ARG A 359 -34.46 -17.38 -12.88
CA ARG A 359 -34.08 -18.73 -13.34
C ARG A 359 -33.65 -19.59 -12.16
N ASP A 360 -32.75 -19.10 -11.32
CA ASP A 360 -32.20 -19.89 -10.22
C ASP A 360 -33.25 -20.12 -9.12
N TYR A 361 -34.12 -19.14 -8.85
CA TYR A 361 -35.26 -19.30 -7.95
C TYR A 361 -36.21 -20.40 -8.43
N LEU A 362 -36.55 -20.41 -9.73
CA LEU A 362 -37.42 -21.43 -10.30
C LEU A 362 -36.78 -22.82 -10.22
N LEU A 363 -35.50 -22.92 -10.60
CA LEU A 363 -34.75 -24.18 -10.52
C LEU A 363 -34.67 -24.73 -9.08
N ASP A 364 -34.52 -23.85 -8.10
CA ASP A 364 -34.47 -24.21 -6.69
C ASP A 364 -35.84 -24.65 -6.15
N ARG A 365 -36.85 -23.78 -6.24
CA ARG A 365 -38.15 -23.97 -5.57
C ARG A 365 -39.13 -24.86 -6.33
N PHE A 366 -39.08 -24.88 -7.66
CA PHE A 366 -40.01 -25.67 -8.49
C PHE A 366 -39.39 -26.96 -9.02
N TYR A 367 -38.11 -26.93 -9.40
CA TYR A 367 -37.44 -28.11 -9.97
C TYR A 367 -36.58 -28.89 -8.97
N GLY A 368 -36.53 -28.46 -7.71
CA GLY A 368 -35.83 -29.18 -6.63
C GLY A 368 -34.32 -29.31 -6.85
N LYS A 369 -33.70 -28.39 -7.61
CA LYS A 369 -32.27 -28.45 -7.92
C LYS A 369 -31.37 -28.00 -6.76
N ASN A 370 -31.96 -27.46 -5.68
CA ASN A 370 -31.26 -26.95 -4.50
C ASN A 370 -30.06 -26.06 -4.88
N ILE A 371 -30.34 -25.02 -5.67
CA ILE A 371 -29.32 -24.09 -6.18
C ILE A 371 -28.99 -23.03 -5.15
N LEU A 372 -29.97 -22.57 -4.38
CA LEU A 372 -29.81 -21.48 -3.42
C LEU A 372 -29.22 -21.97 -2.09
N GLY A 373 -29.28 -23.28 -1.82
CA GLY A 373 -28.83 -23.87 -0.57
C GLY A 373 -29.60 -23.28 0.62
N ASP A 374 -28.89 -22.69 1.56
CA ASP A 374 -29.41 -22.00 2.74
C ASP A 374 -29.64 -20.49 2.52
N ARG A 375 -29.36 -19.96 1.32
CA ARG A 375 -29.53 -18.53 1.03
C ARG A 375 -31.00 -18.19 0.87
N ASP A 376 -31.45 -17.25 1.70
CA ASP A 376 -32.72 -16.55 1.54
C ASP A 376 -32.49 -15.12 1.03
N PHE A 377 -33.45 -14.60 0.24
CA PHE A 377 -33.46 -13.24 -0.33
C PHE A 377 -33.81 -12.17 0.72
N SER A 378 -33.03 -12.15 1.80
CA SER A 378 -33.26 -11.29 2.98
C SER A 378 -32.91 -9.82 2.72
N CYS A 379 -31.92 -9.55 1.88
CA CYS A 379 -31.48 -8.20 1.55
C CYS A 379 -31.21 -8.07 0.05
N VAL A 380 -32.12 -7.40 -0.66
CA VAL A 380 -32.01 -7.18 -2.10
C VAL A 380 -31.78 -5.69 -2.39
N ILE A 381 -30.77 -5.39 -3.19
CA ILE A 381 -30.49 -4.05 -3.72
C ILE A 381 -30.73 -4.11 -5.23
N VAL A 382 -31.68 -3.31 -5.73
CA VAL A 382 -31.99 -3.25 -7.16
C VAL A 382 -31.39 -1.97 -7.74
N ASP A 383 -30.41 -2.14 -8.63
CA ASP A 383 -29.94 -1.09 -9.52
C ASP A 383 -30.88 -0.98 -10.73
N GLU A 384 -31.05 0.24 -11.25
CA GLU A 384 -31.99 0.56 -12.35
C GLU A 384 -33.38 -0.07 -12.13
N VAL A 385 -34.09 0.41 -11.10
CA VAL A 385 -35.36 -0.16 -10.62
C VAL A 385 -36.58 0.34 -11.39
N ASP A 386 -36.43 1.47 -12.10
CA ASP A 386 -37.42 2.07 -12.98
C ASP A 386 -37.62 1.22 -14.24
#